data_AF-A0A2V7NSV7-F1
#
_entry.id   AF-A0A2V7NSV7-F1
#
_cell.length_a   1.000
_cell.length_b   1.000
_cell.length_c   1.000
_cell.angle_alpha   90.00
_cell.angle_beta   90.00
_cell.angle_gamma   90.00
#
_symmetry.space_group_name_H-M   'P 1'
#
loop_
_entity.id
_entity.type
_entity.pdbx_description
1 polymer ?
#
loop_
_entity_poly.entity_id
_entity_poly.type
_entity_poly.pdbx_seq_one_letter_code
_entity_poly.pdbx_strand_id
1 'polypeptide(L)'
;AKVMRRVPPLLTLPEARMQHELERAAAIAAGAAAYRRKTVRLVLVCIGDYVVGVAIMGLSLHITDVNLAQVLFYVGLLRALGGPMWTVLFSLWLEENP
;
A
#
# COMPACT_ATOMS: atom_id res chain seq x y z
N ALA A 1 24.64 -22.53 -27.23
CA ALA A 1 23.42 -21.86 -27.71
C ALA A 1 22.19 -22.53 -27.09
N LYS A 2 21.44 -21.83 -26.24
CA LYS A 2 20.27 -22.38 -25.52
C LYS A 2 19.03 -22.18 -26.38
N VAL A 3 18.52 -23.27 -26.95
CA VAL A 3 17.31 -23.25 -27.79
C VAL A 3 16.11 -22.92 -26.89
N MET A 4 15.58 -21.70 -27.01
CA MET A 4 14.26 -21.35 -26.49
C MET A 4 13.23 -22.18 -27.26
N ARG A 5 12.66 -23.20 -26.63
CA ARG A 5 11.48 -23.91 -27.17
C ARG A 5 10.37 -22.88 -27.38
N ARG A 6 9.99 -22.64 -28.64
CA ARG A 6 8.78 -21.88 -28.98
C ARG A 6 7.59 -22.71 -28.54
N VAL A 7 6.96 -22.30 -27.45
CA VAL A 7 5.63 -22.81 -27.07
C VAL A 7 4.68 -22.41 -28.20
N PRO A 8 3.91 -23.35 -28.79
CA PRO A 8 2.95 -23.01 -29.83
C PRO A 8 1.96 -21.97 -29.27
N PRO A 9 1.61 -20.93 -30.06
CA PRO A 9 0.74 -19.87 -29.58
C PRO A 9 -0.61 -20.47 -29.16
N LEU A 10 -0.98 -20.27 -27.90
CA LEU A 10 -2.22 -20.81 -27.32
C LEU A 10 -3.48 -20.20 -27.95
N LEU A 11 -3.33 -19.07 -28.65
CA LEU A 11 -4.38 -18.34 -29.36
C LEU A 11 -3.78 -17.58 -30.55
N THR A 12 -4.28 -17.81 -31.76
CA THR A 12 -3.98 -16.96 -32.93
C THR A 12 -5.01 -15.84 -33.01
N LEU A 13 -4.60 -14.63 -32.63
CA LEU A 13 -5.44 -13.45 -32.68
C LEU A 13 -5.27 -12.73 -34.02
N PRO A 14 -6.34 -12.15 -34.60
CA PRO A 14 -6.23 -11.23 -35.72
C PRO A 14 -5.32 -10.05 -35.35
N GLU A 15 -4.52 -9.55 -36.30
CA GLU A 15 -3.52 -8.49 -36.08
C GLU A 15 -4.11 -7.24 -35.44
N ALA A 16 -5.31 -6.83 -35.86
CA ALA A 16 -6.05 -5.71 -35.29
C ALA A 16 -6.37 -5.91 -33.80
N ARG A 17 -6.66 -7.14 -33.36
CA ARG A 17 -6.93 -7.46 -31.95
C ARG A 17 -5.64 -7.53 -31.13
N MET A 18 -4.55 -7.99 -31.74
CA MET A 18 -3.24 -8.02 -31.09
C MET A 18 -2.72 -6.61 -30.79
N GLN A 19 -2.87 -5.66 -31.73
CA GLN A 19 -2.51 -4.26 -31.50
C GLN A 19 -3.34 -3.63 -30.39
N HIS A 20 -4.65 -3.88 -30.36
CA HIS A 20 -5.52 -3.37 -29.30
C HIS A 20 -5.14 -3.89 -27.91
N GLU A 21 -4.81 -5.19 -27.78
CA GLU A 21 -4.35 -5.76 -26.51
C GLU A 21 -2.98 -5.23 -26.08
N LEU A 22 -2.08 -4.96 -27.03
CA LEU A 22 -0.77 -4.36 -26.75
C LEU A 22 -0.91 -2.90 -26.27
N GLU A 23 -1.77 -2.11 -26.90
CA GLU A 23 -2.08 -0.74 -26.46
C GLU A 23 -2.70 -0.74 -25.06
N ARG A 24 -3.63 -1.65 -24.81
CA ARG A 24 -4.25 -1.82 -23.49
C ARG A 24 -3.22 -2.23 -22.43
N ALA A 25 -2.35 -3.18 -22.74
CA ALA A 25 -1.28 -3.61 -21.85
C ALA A 25 -0.28 -2.46 -21.58
N ALA A 26 0.05 -1.67 -22.61
CA ALA A 26 0.91 -0.50 -22.48
C ALA A 26 0.28 0.60 -21.60
N ALA A 27 -1.03 0.84 -21.75
CA ALA A 27 -1.76 1.79 -20.91
C ALA A 27 -1.78 1.37 -19.42
N ILE A 28 -1.96 0.07 -19.15
CA ILE A 28 -1.88 -0.49 -17.78
C ILE A 28 -0.45 -0.38 -17.24
N ALA A 29 0.55 -0.70 -18.05
CA ALA A 29 1.96 -0.64 -17.66
C ALA A 29 2.43 0.79 -17.38
N ALA A 30 1.94 1.78 -18.13
CA ALA A 30 2.27 3.20 -17.93
C ALA A 30 1.81 3.70 -16.55
N GLY A 31 0.65 3.25 -16.07
CA GLY A 31 0.15 3.57 -14.73
C GLY A 31 0.81 2.77 -13.60
N ALA A 32 1.31 1.58 -13.89
CA ALA A 32 1.78 0.63 -12.88
C ALA A 32 2.99 1.15 -12.06
N ALA A 33 3.92 1.88 -12.68
CA ALA A 33 5.09 2.39 -11.99
C ALA A 33 4.74 3.51 -10.98
N ALA A 34 3.85 4.43 -11.37
CA ALA A 34 3.37 5.50 -10.49
C ALA A 34 2.51 4.92 -9.35
N TYR A 35 1.61 3.99 -9.68
CA TYR A 35 0.79 3.27 -8.70
C TYR A 35 1.67 2.54 -7.68
N ARG A 36 2.68 1.79 -8.13
CA ARG A 36 3.62 1.08 -7.24
C ARG A 36 4.36 2.03 -6.29
N ARG A 37 4.83 3.19 -6.77
CA ARG A 37 5.47 4.20 -5.91
C ARG A 37 4.50 4.74 -4.86
N LYS A 38 3.25 5.04 -5.26
CA LYS A 38 2.19 5.48 -4.35
C LYS A 38 1.91 4.43 -3.28
N THR A 39 1.73 3.17 -3.67
CA THR A 39 1.51 2.05 -2.74
C THR A 39 2.66 1.88 -1.75
N VAL A 40 3.92 1.90 -2.22
CA VAL A 40 5.09 1.77 -1.34
C VAL A 40 5.14 2.91 -0.32
N ARG A 41 4.86 4.14 -0.75
CA ARG A 41 4.80 5.29 0.16
C ARG A 41 3.72 5.13 1.23
N LEU A 42 2.54 4.65 0.84
CA LEU A 42 1.43 4.38 1.76
C LEU A 42 1.80 3.32 2.79
N VAL A 43 2.40 2.22 2.34
CA VAL A 43 2.87 1.14 3.23
C VAL A 43 3.90 1.67 4.23
N LEU A 44 4.85 2.50 3.78
CA LEU A 44 5.83 3.11 4.69
C LEU A 44 5.18 4.01 5.74
N VAL A 45 4.18 4.81 5.36
CA VAL A 45 3.43 5.64 6.31
C VAL A 45 2.68 4.78 7.32
N CYS A 46 2.01 3.72 6.88
CA CYS A 46 1.31 2.79 7.77
C CYS A 46 2.26 2.10 8.77
N ILE A 47 3.44 1.68 8.30
CA ILE A 47 4.48 1.12 9.18
C ILE A 47 4.94 2.16 10.19
N GLY A 48 5.18 3.40 9.75
CA GLY A 48 5.56 4.50 10.63
C GLY A 48 4.53 4.76 11.73
N ASP A 49 3.24 4.84 11.37
CA ASP A 49 2.14 5.03 12.31
C ASP A 49 2.04 3.90 13.33
N TYR A 50 2.21 2.66 12.88
CA TYR A 50 2.22 1.49 13.75
C TYR A 50 3.37 1.56 14.76
N VAL A 51 4.60 1.82 14.29
CA VAL A 51 5.78 1.91 15.16
C VAL A 51 5.63 3.04 16.19
N VAL A 52 5.11 4.21 15.77
CA VAL A 52 4.85 5.33 16.68
C VAL A 52 3.84 4.94 17.75
N GLY A 53 2.73 4.29 17.39
CA GLY A 53 1.74 3.83 18.37
C GLY A 53 2.32 2.81 19.36
N VAL A 54 3.12 1.85 18.88
CA VAL A 54 3.82 0.88 19.74
C VAL A 54 4.83 1.56 20.66
N ALA A 55 5.56 2.57 20.19
CA ALA A 55 6.49 3.32 21.02
C ALA A 55 5.77 4.07 22.15
N ILE A 56 4.60 4.64 21.88
CA ILE A 56 3.76 5.31 22.89
C ILE A 56 3.24 4.30 23.92
N MET A 57 2.80 3.10 23.50
CA MET A 57 2.45 2.03 24.43
C MET A 57 3.65 1.58 25.27
N GLY A 58 4.83 1.47 24.68
CA GLY A 58 6.05 1.13 25.41
C GLY A 58 6.37 2.19 26.47
N LEU A 59 6.22 3.47 26.12
CA LEU A 59 6.41 4.59 27.05
C LEU A 59 5.44 4.53 28.22
N SER A 60 4.19 4.09 28.01
CA SER A 60 3.22 4.00 29.10
C SER A 60 3.64 3.02 30.20
N LEU A 61 4.44 2.00 29.86
CA LEU A 61 4.95 1.02 30.84
C LEU A 61 6.02 1.61 31.78
N HIS A 62 6.62 2.75 31.42
CA HIS A 62 7.64 3.41 32.21
C HIS A 62 7.10 4.56 33.08
N ILE A 63 5.79 4.81 33.05
CA ILE A 63 5.16 5.90 33.79
C ILE A 63 4.52 5.36 35.08
N THR A 64 4.85 6.00 36.19
CA THR A 64 4.35 5.63 37.53
C THR A 64 2.91 6.11 37.78
N ASP A 65 2.49 7.19 37.13
CA ASP A 65 1.11 7.69 37.20
C ASP A 65 0.18 6.78 36.39
N VAL A 66 -0.71 6.09 37.09
CA VAL A 66 -1.61 5.10 36.51
C VAL A 66 -2.60 5.71 35.52
N ASN A 67 -3.12 6.91 35.80
CA ASN A 67 -4.09 7.57 34.91
C ASN A 67 -3.40 7.98 33.61
N LEU A 68 -2.20 8.57 33.71
CA LEU A 68 -1.42 8.98 32.55
C LEU A 68 -0.95 7.77 31.74
N ALA A 69 -0.53 6.68 32.40
CA ALA A 69 -0.13 5.45 31.74
C ALA A 69 -1.30 4.83 30.94
N GLN A 70 -2.50 4.77 31.51
CA GLN A 70 -3.68 4.25 30.81
C GLN A 70 -4.01 5.11 29.57
N VAL A 71 -4.01 6.44 29.71
CA VAL A 71 -4.27 7.35 28.59
C VAL A 71 -3.26 7.11 27.47
N LEU A 72 -1.96 7.07 27.80
CA LEU A 72 -0.92 6.85 26.79
C LEU A 72 -1.04 5.48 26.13
N PHE A 73 -1.36 4.43 26.89
CA PHE A 73 -1.58 3.11 26.32
C PHE A 73 -2.71 3.11 25.29
N TYR A 74 -3.87 3.67 25.63
CA TYR A 74 -5.01 3.74 24.72
C TYR A 74 -4.76 4.66 23.52
N VAL A 75 -4.05 5.77 23.72
CA VAL A 75 -3.63 6.66 22.62
C VAL A 75 -2.68 5.92 21.68
N GLY A 76 -1.70 5.19 22.22
CA GLY A 76 -0.80 4.35 21.44
C GLY A 76 -1.54 3.28 20.65
N LEU A 77 -2.54 2.63 21.25
CA LEU A 77 -3.42 1.66 20.60
C LEU A 77 -4.23 2.25 19.46
N LEU A 78 -4.88 3.38 19.73
CA LEU A 78 -5.65 4.10 18.72
C LEU A 78 -4.75 4.55 17.57
N ARG A 79 -3.53 5.02 17.84
CA ARG A 79 -2.58 5.44 16.80
C ARG A 79 -2.08 4.26 15.98
N ALA A 80 -1.71 3.16 16.63
CA ALA A 80 -1.14 1.98 15.96
C ALA A 80 -2.15 1.30 15.03
N LEU A 81 -3.42 1.23 15.42
CA LEU A 81 -4.47 0.55 14.65
C LEU A 81 -5.26 1.53 13.77
N GLY A 82 -5.61 2.70 14.30
CA GLY A 82 -6.42 3.70 13.61
C GLY A 82 -5.63 4.56 12.63
N GLY A 83 -4.34 4.82 12.87
CA GLY A 83 -3.49 5.60 11.95
C GLY A 83 -3.42 5.01 10.54
N PRO A 84 -3.09 3.71 10.39
CA PRO A 84 -3.10 3.05 9.08
C PRO A 84 -4.48 3.09 8.40
N MET A 85 -5.55 2.86 9.15
CA MET A 85 -6.92 2.88 8.63
C MET A 85 -7.27 4.26 8.05
N TRP A 86 -7.01 5.33 8.81
CA TRP A 86 -7.24 6.70 8.36
C TRP A 86 -6.39 7.07 7.15
N THR A 87 -5.10 6.71 7.17
CA THR A 87 -4.19 6.96 6.04
C THR A 87 -4.70 6.35 4.75
N VAL A 88 -5.20 5.11 4.80
CA VAL A 88 -5.80 4.43 3.63
C VAL A 88 -7.09 5.12 3.21
N LEU A 89 -8.03 5.38 4.13
CA LEU A 89 -9.30 6.05 3.84
C LEU A 89 -9.09 7.42 3.16
N PHE A 90 -8.22 8.27 3.71
CA PHE A 90 -7.91 9.56 3.12
C PHE A 90 -7.27 9.42 1.74
N SER A 91 -6.39 8.42 1.55
CA SER A 91 -5.76 8.23 0.24
C SER A 91 -6.72 7.80 -0.85
N LEU A 92 -7.75 7.02 -0.51
CA LEU A 92 -8.82 6.63 -1.43
C LEU A 92 -9.76 7.80 -1.70
N TRP A 93 -10.13 8.54 -0.64
CA TRP A 93 -11.01 9.71 -0.77
C TRP A 93 -10.42 10.79 -1.67
N LEU A 94 -9.12 11.10 -1.53
CA LEU A 94 -8.40 12.04 -2.40
C LEU A 94 -8.24 11.54 -3.85
N GLU A 95 -8.27 10.24 -4.07
CA GLU A 95 -8.22 9.66 -5.42
C GLU A 95 -9.58 9.70 -6.12
N GLU A 96 -10.67 9.65 -5.35
CA GLU A 96 -12.05 9.78 -5.83
C GLU A 96 -12.50 11.25 -5.96
N ASN A 97 -11.94 12.16 -5.15
CA ASN A 97 -12.25 13.60 -5.14
C ASN A 97 -10.96 14.43 -5.37
N PRO A 98 -10.50 14.56 -6.62
CA PRO A 98 -9.25 15.25 -6.96
C PRO A 98 -9.31 16.78 -6.80
#